data_AF-A0AA97HNB6-F1
#
_entry.id   AF-A0AA97HNB6-F1
#
_cell.length_a   1.000
_cell.length_b   1.000
_cell.length_c   1.000
_cell.angle_alpha   90.00
_cell.angle_beta   90.00
_cell.angle_gamma   90.00
#
_symmetry.space_group_name_H-M   'P 1'
#
loop_
_entity.id
_entity.type
_entity.pdbx_description
1 polymer ?
#
loop_
_entity_poly.entity_id
_entity_poly.type
_entity_poly.pdbx_seq_one_letter_code
_entity_poly.pdbx_strand_id
1 'polypeptide(L)' 'MAFAPQGNRLVSGSADATIRLWNTTTGACLRVLRGDRPYKGLDITGVTGLTDAQKRILKALGAGEG' A
#
# COMPACT_ATOMS: atom_id res chain seq x y z
N MET A 1 1.98 -16.27 -0.78
CA MET A 1 0.54 -16.41 -1.13
C MET A 1 -0.08 -17.34 -0.11
N ALA A 2 -1.27 -17.02 0.39
CA ALA A 2 -1.99 -17.86 1.34
C ALA A 2 -3.32 -18.30 0.72
N PHE A 3 -3.61 -19.60 0.79
CA PHE A 3 -4.85 -20.19 0.32
C PHE A 3 -5.73 -20.51 1.53
N ALA A 4 -7.01 -20.13 1.47
CA ALA A 4 -7.98 -20.58 2.45
C ALA A 4 -8.28 -22.08 2.22
N PRO A 5 -8.52 -22.89 3.28
CA PRO A 5 -8.81 -24.31 3.14
C PRO A 5 -10.03 -24.63 2.26
N GLN A 6 -10.92 -23.65 2.04
CA GLN A 6 -12.12 -23.75 1.21
C GLN A 6 -11.93 -23.31 -0.26
N GLY A 7 -10.68 -23.18 -0.72
CA GLY A 7 -10.27 -23.24 -2.13
C GLY A 7 -10.66 -22.09 -3.08
N ASN A 8 -11.68 -21.30 -2.76
CA ASN A 8 -12.25 -20.33 -3.71
C ASN A 8 -11.89 -18.86 -3.44
N ARG A 9 -10.94 -18.62 -2.52
CA ARG A 9 -10.50 -17.29 -2.12
C ARG A 9 -8.98 -17.22 -2.03
N LEU A 10 -8.40 -16.23 -2.69
CA LEU A 10 -6.96 -15.93 -2.66
C LEU A 10 -6.74 -14.55 -2.06
N VAL A 11 -5.72 -14.42 -1.21
CA VAL A 11 -5.24 -13.12 -0.72
C VAL A 11 -3.86 -12.85 -1.29
N SER A 12 -3.66 -11.67 -1.86
CA SER A 12 -2.36 -11.18 -2.31
C SER A 12 -2.03 -9.83 -1.68
N GLY A 13 -0.76 -9.63 -1.32
CA GLY A 13 -0.19 -8.33 -1.03
C GLY A 13 0.47 -7.75 -2.28
N SER A 14 0.44 -6.45 -2.45
CA SER A 14 1.01 -5.73 -3.59
C SER A 14 1.96 -4.63 -3.12
N ALA A 15 2.96 -4.33 -3.95
CA ALA A 15 3.89 -3.23 -3.73
C ALA A 15 3.19 -1.85 -3.75
N ASP A 16 1.95 -1.77 -4.25
CA ASP A 16 1.10 -0.57 -4.16
C ASP A 16 0.52 -0.31 -2.75
N ALA A 17 0.98 -1.08 -1.75
CA ALA A 17 0.55 -1.08 -0.35
C ALA A 17 -0.92 -1.50 -0.16
N THR A 18 -1.45 -2.32 -1.08
CA THR A 18 -2.78 -2.92 -0.95
C THR A 18 -2.70 -4.42 -0.68
N ILE A 19 -3.71 -4.90 0.03
CA ILE A 19 -4.03 -6.32 0.14
C ILE A 19 -5.31 -6.55 -0.65
N ARG A 20 -5.30 -7.51 -1.56
CA ARG A 20 -6.43 -7.83 -2.43
C ARG A 20 -6.97 -9.22 -2.13
N LEU A 21 -8.29 -9.32 -2.06
CA LEU A 21 -9.02 -10.58 -1.95
C LEU A 21 -9.64 -10.89 -3.31
N TRP A 22 -9.43 -12.12 -3.78
CA TRP A 22 -9.87 -12.59 -5.08
C TRP A 22 -10.78 -13.80 -4.94
N ASN A 23 -11.76 -13.91 -5.83
CA ASN A 23 -12.45 -15.16 -6.11
C ASN A 23 -11.64 -15.93 -7.17
N THR A 24 -11.16 -17.11 -6.85
CA THR A 24 -10.26 -17.87 -7.74
C THR A 24 -10.99 -18.56 -8.89
N THR A 25 -12.28 -18.85 -8.76
CA THR A 25 -13.11 -19.44 -9.84
C THR A 25 -13.42 -18.42 -10.93
N THR A 26 -13.77 -17.19 -10.55
CA THR A 26 -14.21 -16.13 -11.49
C THR A 26 -13.09 -15.15 -11.87
N GLY A 27 -11.99 -15.13 -11.11
CA GLY A 27 -10.94 -14.12 -11.23
C GLY A 27 -11.32 -12.75 -10.68
N ALA A 28 -12.52 -12.57 -10.13
CA ALA A 28 -13.00 -11.27 -9.66
C ALA A 28 -12.24 -10.78 -8.42
N CYS A 29 -11.81 -9.52 -8.44
CA CYS A 29 -11.30 -8.84 -7.24
C CYS A 29 -12.49 -8.46 -6.35
N LEU A 30 -12.64 -9.16 -5.23
CA LEU A 30 -13.77 -8.99 -4.31
C LEU A 30 -13.59 -7.77 -3.42
N ARG A 31 -12.35 -7.54 -2.93
CA ARG A 31 -12.02 -6.47 -1.99
C ARG A 31 -10.60 -5.99 -2.22
N VAL A 32 -10.42 -4.68 -2.06
CA VAL A 32 -9.10 -4.05 -1.92
C VAL A 32 -9.05 -3.44 -0.52
N LEU A 33 -8.12 -3.90 0.29
CA LEU A 33 -7.82 -3.37 1.62
C LEU A 33 -6.57 -2.51 1.50
N ARG A 34 -6.63 -1.29 2.02
CA ARG A 34 -5.49 -0.37 2.05
C ARG A 34 -5.28 0.07 3.49
N GLY A 35 -4.09 -0.19 4.02
CA GLY A 35 -3.67 0.38 5.29
C GLY A 35 -3.32 1.86 5.13
N ASP A 36 -3.27 2.59 6.24
CA ASP A 36 -2.72 3.94 6.22
C ASP A 36 -1.25 3.88 5.81
N ARG A 37 -0.83 4.88 5.00
CA ARG A 37 0.56 4.96 4.57
C ARG A 37 1.45 5.25 5.79
N PRO A 38 2.67 4.69 5.86
CA PRO A 38 3.50 4.75 7.06
C PRO A 38 3.85 6.16 7.52
N TYR A 39 3.85 7.15 6.62
CA TYR A 39 4.13 8.55 6.95
C TYR A 39 2.94 9.48 6.71
N LYS A 40 1.72 8.94 6.68
CA LYS A 40 0.51 9.75 6.54
C LYS A 40 0.47 10.80 7.65
N GLY A 41 0.44 12.08 7.27
CA GLY A 41 0.41 13.21 8.21
C GLY A 41 1.79 13.64 8.75
N LEU A 42 2.88 13.00 8.30
CA LEU A 42 4.22 13.50 8.57
C LEU A 42 4.46 14.75 7.72
N ASP A 43 4.68 15.88 8.36
CA ASP A 43 5.14 17.10 7.70
C ASP A 43 6.67 17.04 7.52
N ILE A 44 7.14 17.19 6.29
CA ILE A 44 8.57 17.23 5.96
C ILE A 44 9.06 18.63 5.58
N THR A 45 8.26 19.66 5.86
CA THR A 45 8.63 21.06 5.64
C THR A 45 9.88 21.43 6.44
N GLY A 46 10.85 22.05 5.77
CA GLY A 46 12.11 22.48 6.40
C GLY A 46 13.12 21.36 6.70
N VAL A 47 12.83 20.10 6.37
CA VAL A 47 13.80 19.00 6.56
C VAL A 47 15.00 19.19 5.62
N THR A 48 16.19 19.29 6.20
CA THR A 48 17.47 19.40 5.49
C THR A 48 18.16 18.05 5.31
N GLY A 49 19.04 17.93 4.32
CA GLY A 49 19.86 16.72 4.09
C GLY A 49 19.17 15.61 3.30
N LEU A 50 17.91 15.80 2.87
CA LEU A 50 17.23 14.90 1.95
C LEU A 50 17.46 15.29 0.49
N THR A 51 17.72 14.28 -0.35
CA THR A 51 17.69 14.43 -1.81
C THR A 51 16.26 14.50 -2.33
N ASP A 52 16.07 15.00 -3.55
CA ASP A 52 14.77 15.01 -4.21
C ASP A 52 14.18 13.61 -4.37
N ALA A 53 15.04 12.61 -4.61
CA ALA A 53 14.63 11.22 -4.69
C ALA A 53 14.08 10.71 -3.35
N GLN A 54 14.73 11.05 -2.24
CA GLN A 54 14.26 10.68 -0.90
C GLN A 54 12.93 11.39 -0.56
N LYS A 55 12.80 12.68 -0.87
CA LYS A 55 11.54 13.42 -0.70
C LYS A 55 10.40 12.81 -1.51
N ARG A 56 10.67 12.40 -2.76
CA ARG A 56 9.68 11.73 -3.62
C ARG A 56 9.20 10.41 -3.01
N ILE A 57 10.10 9.62 -2.44
CA ILE A 57 9.74 8.38 -1.74
C ILE A 57 8.86 8.68 -0.53
N LEU A 58 9.24 9.65 0.31
CA LEU A 58 8.45 10.04 1.49
C LEU A 58 7.04 10.51 1.14
N LYS A 59 6.89 11.34 0.10
CA LYS A 59 5.59 11.76 -0.44
C LYS A 59 4.77 10.57 -0.96
N ALA A 60 5.41 9.63 -1.67
CA ALA A 60 4.76 8.38 -2.09
C ALA A 60 4.34 7.50 -0.90
N LEU A 61 4.97 7.66 0.25
CA LEU A 61 4.65 7.00 1.51
C LEU A 61 3.75 7.85 2.44
N GLY A 62 3.18 8.96 1.95
CA GLY A 62 2.13 9.72 2.61
C GLY A 62 2.57 10.96 3.37
N ALA A 63 3.86 11.31 3.34
CA ALA A 63 4.33 12.57 3.91
C ALA A 63 3.78 13.78 3.12
N GLY A 64 3.47 14.85 3.84
CA GLY A 64 3.00 16.13 3.31
C GLY A 64 4.06 17.23 3.46
N GLU A 65 3.88 18.31 2.71
CA GLU A 65 4.54 19.59 2.93
C GLU A 65 3.41 20.62 3.10
N GLY A 66 3.49 21.42 4.16
CA GLY A 66 2.50 22.43 4.53
C GLY A 66 2.79 23.80 3.94
#